data_AF-A0A7J7D2X1-F1
#
_entry.id   AF-A0A7J7D2X1-F1
#
_cell.length_a   1.000
_cell.length_b   1.000
_cell.length_c   1.000
_cell.angle_alpha   90.00
_cell.angle_beta   90.00
_cell.angle_gamma   90.00
#
_symmetry.space_group_name_H-M   'P 1'
#
loop_
_entity.id
_entity.type
_entity.pdbx_description
1 polymer ?
#
loop_
_entity_poly.entity_id
_entity_poly.type
_entity_poly.pdbx_seq_one_letter_code
_entity_poly.pdbx_strand_id
1 'polypeptide(L)'
;MEESIQIRRVKEPKQLVKLLKGLKEEFSSQLPVPTLSQAVKERITDEILRRLRSLNANASLSDQEEAVESWRKEKLQEVKNLTIGREGLNSTILQEEAGMLVRALESDWAVLLEEIGLWIPAQIIHQEHDDKPEGAEESEEEILPGRPLPPECHPELHTDYDGVAVRWGLTHHKESAADCCQACLDHTKRAKPGDKKCNIWVYCPSETGCHSPDIYEHKNQECWLKYAEKPRLNFKDRYPESYRNAHPNAPTIVPWVSGVTSM
;
A
#
# COMPACT_ATOMS: atom_id res chain seq x y z
N MET A 1 16.96 9.41 -12.16
CA MET A 1 17.16 8.03 -11.64
C MET A 1 18.52 7.88 -10.97
N GLU A 2 19.61 8.38 -11.56
CA GLU A 2 20.93 8.47 -10.89
C GLU A 2 20.90 9.18 -9.53
N GLU A 3 20.26 10.35 -9.45
CA GLU A 3 20.22 11.15 -8.22
C GLU A 3 19.48 10.44 -7.08
N SER A 4 18.36 9.79 -7.38
CA SER A 4 17.62 9.01 -6.39
C SER A 4 18.39 7.77 -5.92
N ILE A 5 19.19 7.13 -6.78
CA ILE A 5 20.11 6.06 -6.38
C ILE A 5 21.22 6.60 -5.46
N GLN A 6 21.76 7.78 -5.76
CA GLN A 6 22.81 8.42 -4.97
C GLN A 6 22.31 8.80 -3.58
N ILE A 7 21.13 9.40 -3.48
CA ILE A 7 20.49 9.76 -2.20
C ILE A 7 20.28 8.51 -1.34
N ARG A 8 19.78 7.41 -1.92
CA ARG A 8 19.58 6.13 -1.19
C ARG A 8 20.89 5.54 -0.66
N ARG A 9 21.99 5.64 -1.42
CA ARG A 9 23.32 5.15 -0.97
C ARG A 9 23.92 6.01 0.14
N VAL A 10 23.68 7.32 0.13
CA VAL A 10 24.17 8.24 1.17
C VAL A 10 23.33 8.12 2.45
N LYS A 11 22.02 7.91 2.32
CA LYS A 11 21.09 7.76 3.45
C LYS A 11 21.03 6.33 4.01
N GLU A 12 21.83 5.39 3.51
CA GLU A 12 21.88 4.03 4.05
C GLU A 12 22.32 4.06 5.53
N PRO A 13 21.54 3.51 6.48
CA PRO A 13 21.84 3.56 7.90
C PRO A 13 22.90 2.52 8.26
N LYS A 14 24.12 2.70 7.77
CA LYS A 14 25.24 1.75 7.90
C LYS A 14 25.54 1.36 9.35
N GLN A 15 25.34 2.28 10.29
CA GLN A 15 25.49 1.99 11.71
C GLN A 15 24.43 1.01 12.22
N LEU A 16 23.15 1.19 11.83
CA LEU A 16 22.06 0.27 12.18
C LEU A 16 22.30 -1.12 11.58
N VAL A 17 22.69 -1.17 10.30
CA VAL A 17 23.01 -2.44 9.62
C VAL A 17 24.17 -3.18 10.32
N LYS A 18 25.18 -2.44 10.79
CA LYS A 18 26.30 -3.01 11.55
C LYS A 18 25.86 -3.55 12.91
N LEU A 19 25.02 -2.82 13.64
CA LEU A 19 24.46 -3.25 14.92
C LEU A 19 23.62 -4.53 14.76
N LEU A 20 22.74 -4.56 13.76
CA LEU A 20 21.92 -5.74 13.45
C LEU A 20 22.75 -6.98 13.11
N LYS A 21 23.86 -6.81 12.37
CA LYS A 21 24.80 -7.91 12.10
C LYS A 21 25.43 -8.46 13.38
N GLY A 22 25.88 -7.58 14.28
CA GLY A 22 26.45 -8.00 15.57
C GLY A 22 25.43 -8.72 16.45
N LEU A 23 24.20 -8.21 16.53
CA LEU A 23 23.09 -8.86 17.25
C LEU A 23 22.77 -10.24 16.68
N LYS A 24 22.71 -10.40 15.35
CA LYS A 24 22.41 -11.69 14.71
C LYS A 24 23.44 -12.78 15.06
N GLU A 25 24.71 -12.41 15.19
CA GLU A 25 25.79 -13.31 15.60
C GLU A 25 25.64 -13.73 17.07
N GLU A 26 25.18 -12.83 17.94
CA GLU A 26 24.94 -13.07 19.38
C GLU A 26 23.70 -13.95 19.64
N PHE A 27 22.65 -13.81 18.82
CA PHE A 27 21.42 -14.61 18.94
C PHE A 27 21.56 -16.04 18.41
N SER A 28 22.52 -16.31 17.51
CA SER A 28 22.71 -17.64 16.90
C SER A 28 23.26 -18.70 17.89
N SER A 29 23.69 -18.30 19.09
CA SER A 29 24.23 -19.18 20.12
C SER A 29 23.26 -19.58 21.25
N GLN A 30 21.98 -19.17 21.20
CA GLN A 30 21.05 -19.47 22.28
C GLN A 30 20.37 -20.84 22.11
N LEU A 31 20.59 -21.72 23.09
CA LEU A 31 19.84 -22.97 23.27
C LEU A 31 18.34 -22.69 23.49
N PRO A 32 17.44 -23.67 23.24
CA PRO A 32 16.01 -23.50 23.47
C PRO A 32 15.74 -23.11 24.93
N VAL A 33 15.22 -21.91 25.16
CA VAL A 33 14.83 -21.44 26.48
C VAL A 33 13.56 -22.22 26.88
N PRO A 34 13.50 -22.82 28.09
CA PRO A 34 12.27 -23.44 28.58
C PRO A 34 11.11 -22.43 28.56
N THR A 35 10.06 -22.75 27.82
CA THR A 35 8.89 -21.88 27.64
C THR A 35 7.86 -22.10 28.73
N LEU A 36 7.13 -21.05 29.13
CA LEU A 36 6.00 -21.17 30.04
C LEU A 36 4.96 -22.16 29.52
N SER A 37 4.24 -22.82 30.45
CA SER A 37 3.14 -23.71 30.10
C SER A 37 2.01 -22.94 29.40
N GLN A 38 1.30 -23.61 28.49
CA GLN A 38 0.21 -23.00 27.73
C GLN A 38 -0.88 -22.42 28.63
N ALA A 39 -1.21 -23.12 29.73
CA ALA A 39 -2.20 -22.67 30.70
C ALA A 39 -1.80 -21.34 31.39
N VAL A 40 -0.49 -21.16 31.66
CA VAL A 40 0.01 -19.90 32.23
C VAL A 40 -0.06 -18.78 31.20
N LYS A 41 0.29 -19.05 29.95
CA LYS A 41 0.19 -18.08 28.84
C LYS A 41 -1.25 -17.59 28.63
N GLU A 42 -2.21 -18.50 28.62
CA GLU A 42 -3.64 -18.17 28.50
C GLU A 42 -4.13 -17.32 29.67
N ARG A 43 -3.73 -17.68 30.90
CA ARG A 43 -4.07 -16.88 32.10
C ARG A 43 -3.51 -15.46 32.03
N ILE A 44 -2.26 -15.30 31.61
CA ILE A 44 -1.62 -14.00 31.43
C ILE A 44 -2.39 -13.17 30.40
N THR A 45 -2.73 -13.78 29.27
CA THR A 45 -3.50 -13.15 28.19
C THR A 45 -4.84 -12.62 28.72
N ASP A 46 -5.58 -13.44 29.48
CA ASP A 46 -6.86 -13.05 30.06
C ASP A 46 -6.75 -11.94 31.11
N GLU A 47 -5.67 -11.92 31.90
CA GLU A 47 -5.43 -10.86 32.89
C GLU A 47 -5.12 -9.52 32.18
N ILE A 48 -4.28 -9.53 31.13
CA ILE A 48 -3.96 -8.34 30.33
C ILE A 48 -5.20 -7.83 29.58
N LEU A 49 -5.95 -8.71 28.92
CA LEU A 49 -7.17 -8.34 28.20
C LEU A 49 -8.22 -7.73 29.13
N ARG A 50 -8.35 -8.23 30.37
CA ARG A 50 -9.21 -7.61 31.38
C ARG A 50 -8.74 -6.20 31.74
N ARG A 51 -7.44 -5.98 31.90
CA ARG A 51 -6.87 -4.66 32.18
C ARG A 51 -7.15 -3.69 31.03
N LEU A 52 -6.90 -4.11 29.78
CA LEU A 52 -7.16 -3.29 28.60
C LEU A 52 -8.65 -2.95 28.42
N ARG A 53 -9.55 -3.91 28.64
CA ARG A 53 -11.01 -3.67 28.58
C ARG A 53 -11.54 -2.76 29.68
N SER A 54 -10.80 -2.61 30.78
CA SER A 54 -11.17 -1.69 31.85
C SER A 54 -10.82 -0.22 31.54
N LEU A 55 -10.03 0.02 30.49
CA LEU A 55 -9.73 1.36 30.01
C LEU A 55 -10.96 1.99 29.34
N ASN A 56 -11.00 3.32 29.33
CA ASN A 56 -12.06 4.07 28.66
C ASN A 56 -12.09 3.75 27.15
N ALA A 57 -13.27 3.83 26.53
CA ALA A 57 -13.43 3.55 25.09
C ALA A 57 -12.58 4.48 24.20
N ASN A 58 -12.20 5.67 24.72
CA ASN A 58 -11.34 6.64 24.05
C ASN A 58 -9.88 6.63 24.55
N ALA A 59 -9.42 5.56 25.21
CA ALA A 59 -8.05 5.46 25.68
C ALA A 59 -7.06 5.56 24.51
N SER A 60 -6.05 6.41 24.66
CA SER A 60 -4.97 6.57 23.68
C SER A 60 -4.06 5.34 23.65
N LEU A 61 -3.24 5.20 22.61
CA LEU A 61 -2.24 4.13 22.53
C LEU A 61 -1.27 4.18 23.71
N SER A 62 -0.89 5.39 24.14
CA SER A 62 -0.04 5.58 25.33
C SER A 62 -0.70 5.03 26.60
N ASP A 63 -2.02 5.19 26.74
CA ASP A 63 -2.75 4.69 27.91
C ASP A 63 -2.80 3.15 27.91
N GLN A 64 -2.90 2.53 26.72
CA GLN A 64 -2.86 1.07 26.57
C GLN A 64 -1.47 0.50 26.91
N GLU A 65 -0.41 1.13 26.41
CA GLU A 65 0.98 0.76 26.73
C GLU A 65 1.26 0.88 28.23
N GLU A 66 0.83 1.97 28.86
CA GLU A 66 0.97 2.19 30.30
C GLU A 66 0.17 1.16 31.13
N ALA A 67 -1.03 0.79 30.69
CA ALA A 67 -1.85 -0.22 31.36
C ALA A 67 -1.20 -1.61 31.34
N VAL A 68 -0.56 -1.98 30.23
CA VAL A 68 0.15 -3.26 30.12
C VAL A 68 1.44 -3.25 30.93
N GLU A 69 2.21 -2.16 30.88
CA GLU A 69 3.46 -2.05 31.64
C GLU A 69 3.21 -1.96 33.16
N SER A 70 2.14 -1.30 33.59
CA SER A 70 1.73 -1.29 35.01
C SER A 70 1.30 -2.68 35.48
N TRP A 71 0.50 -3.40 34.69
CA TRP A 71 0.14 -4.80 34.99
C TRP A 71 1.39 -5.69 35.12
N ARG A 72 2.34 -5.56 34.20
CA ARG A 72 3.60 -6.33 34.22
C ARG A 72 4.36 -6.11 35.53
N LYS A 73 4.51 -4.86 35.98
CA LYS A 73 5.21 -4.51 37.22
C LYS A 73 4.50 -5.06 38.45
N GLU A 74 3.18 -4.94 38.51
CA GLU A 74 2.36 -5.50 39.59
C GLU A 74 2.49 -7.02 39.65
N LYS A 75 2.39 -7.70 38.50
CA LYS A 75 2.50 -9.15 38.40
C LYS A 75 3.89 -9.65 38.79
N LEU A 76 4.94 -8.95 38.36
CA LEU A 76 6.32 -9.26 38.73
C LEU A 76 6.51 -9.18 40.25
N GLN A 77 5.94 -8.16 40.90
CA GLN A 77 6.00 -8.00 42.35
C GLN A 77 5.20 -9.09 43.08
N GLU A 78 4.01 -9.45 42.58
CA GLU A 78 3.20 -10.56 43.12
C GLU A 78 4.00 -11.87 43.12
N VAL A 79 4.61 -12.22 41.99
CA VAL A 79 5.36 -13.48 41.82
C VAL A 79 6.65 -13.47 42.64
N LYS A 80 7.37 -12.34 42.74
CA LYS A 80 8.56 -12.17 43.59
C LYS A 80 8.21 -12.34 45.08
N ASN A 81 7.10 -11.79 45.53
CA ASN A 81 6.65 -11.96 46.93
C ASN A 81 6.24 -13.39 47.23
N LEU A 82 5.60 -14.08 46.28
CA LEU A 82 5.25 -15.50 46.40
C LEU A 82 6.47 -16.43 46.47
N THR A 83 7.58 -16.04 45.85
CA THR A 83 8.85 -16.78 45.93
C THR A 83 9.62 -16.51 47.23
N ILE A 84 9.45 -15.34 47.86
CA ILE A 84 10.12 -14.96 49.12
C ILE A 84 9.32 -15.45 50.35
N GLY A 85 7.99 -15.42 50.31
CA GLY A 85 7.13 -15.67 51.48
C GLY A 85 6.83 -17.13 51.82
N ARG A 86 7.45 -18.10 51.15
CA ARG A 86 7.07 -19.52 51.24
C ARG A 86 8.22 -20.44 51.65
N GLU A 87 8.75 -20.23 52.86
CA GLU A 87 9.42 -21.29 53.63
C GLU A 87 8.35 -22.31 54.12
N GLY A 88 7.74 -23.06 53.21
CA GLY A 88 6.82 -24.15 53.60
C GLY A 88 5.76 -24.49 52.54
N LEU A 89 5.91 -25.68 51.94
CA LEU A 89 4.98 -26.40 51.04
C LEU A 89 4.90 -25.84 49.60
N ASN A 90 4.97 -26.58 48.49
CA ASN A 90 5.22 -27.99 48.16
C ASN A 90 5.33 -28.07 46.61
N SER A 91 6.18 -28.97 46.11
CA SER A 91 6.48 -29.27 44.68
C SER A 91 7.49 -28.34 43.99
N THR A 92 8.67 -28.91 43.66
CA THR A 92 9.75 -28.30 42.87
C THR A 92 9.25 -27.64 41.57
N ILE A 93 8.21 -28.24 40.98
CA ILE A 93 7.60 -27.80 39.71
C ILE A 93 6.96 -26.41 39.82
N LEU A 94 6.30 -26.10 40.94
CA LEU A 94 5.64 -24.80 41.16
C LEU A 94 6.67 -23.68 41.37
N GLN A 95 7.82 -24.00 41.96
CA GLN A 95 8.90 -23.06 42.18
C GLN A 95 9.69 -22.79 40.88
N GLU A 96 9.90 -23.82 40.06
CA GLU A 96 10.46 -23.68 38.72
C GLU A 96 9.56 -22.85 37.81
N GLU A 97 8.24 -23.08 37.81
CA GLU A 97 7.28 -22.32 37.00
C GLU A 97 7.18 -20.85 37.46
N ALA A 98 7.24 -20.59 38.77
CA ALA A 98 7.33 -19.22 39.30
C ALA A 98 8.63 -18.52 38.89
N GLY A 99 9.76 -19.23 38.92
CA GLY A 99 11.06 -18.70 38.44
C GLY A 99 11.05 -18.37 36.95
N MET A 100 10.45 -19.24 36.13
CA MET A 100 10.25 -18.99 34.70
C MET A 100 9.36 -17.77 34.46
N LEU A 101 8.29 -17.60 35.24
CA LEU A 101 7.40 -16.45 35.13
C LEU A 101 8.10 -15.14 35.51
N VAL A 102 8.94 -15.14 36.56
CA VAL A 102 9.76 -13.97 36.90
C VAL A 102 10.69 -13.60 35.74
N ARG A 103 11.39 -14.58 35.17
CA ARG A 103 12.29 -14.36 34.02
C ARG A 103 11.53 -13.80 32.81
N ALA A 104 10.37 -14.37 32.50
CA ALA A 104 9.52 -13.93 31.39
C ALA A 104 9.01 -12.49 31.58
N LEU A 105 8.64 -12.11 32.80
CA LEU A 105 8.18 -10.76 33.10
C LEU A 105 9.34 -9.75 33.23
N GLU A 106 10.53 -10.14 33.67
CA GLU A 106 11.64 -9.23 33.95
C GLU A 106 12.56 -9.02 32.73
N SER A 107 13.00 -10.12 32.11
CA SER A 107 14.03 -10.12 31.06
C SER A 107 13.49 -10.50 29.68
N ASP A 108 12.58 -11.47 29.60
CA ASP A 108 12.10 -12.04 28.33
C ASP A 108 10.71 -11.52 27.94
N TRP A 109 10.36 -10.28 28.35
CA TRP A 109 9.01 -9.73 28.19
C TRP A 109 8.57 -9.62 26.73
N ALA A 110 9.46 -9.18 25.85
CA ALA A 110 9.18 -9.08 24.42
C ALA A 110 8.89 -10.46 23.80
N VAL A 111 9.61 -11.49 24.23
CA VAL A 111 9.39 -12.88 23.79
C VAL A 111 8.04 -13.38 24.29
N LEU A 112 7.71 -13.13 25.56
CA LEU A 112 6.41 -13.49 26.12
C LEU A 112 5.26 -12.82 25.36
N LEU A 113 5.37 -11.53 25.03
CA LEU A 113 4.39 -10.79 24.24
C LEU A 113 4.14 -11.42 22.86
N GLU A 114 5.21 -11.83 22.17
CA GLU A 114 5.13 -12.52 20.89
C GLU A 114 4.46 -13.89 21.03
N GLU A 115 4.83 -14.66 22.05
CA GLU A 115 4.24 -15.99 22.32
C GLU A 115 2.75 -15.93 22.66
N ILE A 116 2.28 -14.89 23.34
CA ILE A 116 0.85 -14.69 23.65
C ILE A 116 0.10 -13.93 22.56
N GLY A 117 0.79 -13.53 21.47
CA GLY A 117 0.20 -12.79 20.36
C GLY A 117 -0.27 -11.38 20.71
N LEU A 118 0.28 -10.76 21.74
CA LEU A 118 -0.07 -9.39 22.13
C LEU A 118 0.82 -8.39 21.39
N TRP A 119 0.28 -7.82 20.32
CA TRP A 119 0.92 -6.73 19.58
C TRP A 119 0.22 -5.41 19.93
N ILE A 120 0.93 -4.50 20.62
CA ILE A 120 0.53 -3.09 20.74
C ILE A 120 1.34 -2.28 19.72
N PRO A 121 0.70 -1.60 18.75
CA PRO A 121 1.42 -0.83 17.75
C PRO A 121 2.27 0.25 18.42
N ALA A 122 3.57 0.25 18.17
CA ALA A 122 4.43 1.36 18.59
C ALA A 122 3.92 2.66 17.96
N GLN A 123 4.02 3.78 18.68
CA GLN A 123 3.77 5.08 18.09
C GLN A 123 4.80 5.34 16.97
N ILE A 124 4.38 5.11 15.72
CA ILE A 124 5.15 5.50 14.55
C ILE A 124 4.93 7.00 14.36
N ILE A 125 5.81 7.81 14.96
CA ILE A 125 5.92 9.22 14.62
C ILE A 125 6.50 9.26 13.20
N HIS A 126 5.62 9.40 12.21
CA HIS A 126 6.03 9.67 10.84
C HIS A 126 6.60 11.09 10.82
N GLN A 127 7.92 11.21 10.93
CA GLN A 127 8.59 12.42 10.50
C GLN A 127 8.66 12.36 8.98
N GLU A 128 7.68 12.99 8.35
CA GLU A 128 7.71 13.26 6.92
C GLU A 128 8.88 14.21 6.67
N HIS A 129 9.95 13.66 6.10
CA HIS A 129 11.07 14.45 5.63
C HIS A 129 10.65 15.03 4.27
N ASP A 130 10.28 16.31 4.28
CA ASP A 130 10.00 17.04 3.05
C ASP A 130 11.33 17.32 2.33
N ASP A 131 11.81 16.31 1.59
CA ASP A 131 12.99 16.41 0.71
C ASP A 131 12.66 17.26 -0.56
N LYS A 132 11.49 17.91 -0.62
CA LYS A 132 11.01 18.70 -1.75
C LYS A 132 11.66 20.08 -1.77
N PRO A 133 12.34 20.48 -2.86
CA PRO A 133 12.86 21.85 -2.98
C PRO A 133 11.69 22.84 -3.08
N GLU A 134 11.81 23.98 -2.37
CA GLU A 134 10.85 25.07 -2.45
C GLU A 134 10.68 25.52 -3.91
N GLY A 135 9.45 25.37 -4.46
CA GLY A 135 9.11 25.79 -5.81
C GLY A 135 8.98 24.66 -6.86
N ALA A 136 9.13 23.38 -6.49
CA ALA A 136 8.71 22.28 -7.35
C ALA A 136 7.16 22.18 -7.33
N GLU A 137 6.51 22.58 -8.42
CA GLU A 137 5.11 22.24 -8.64
C GLU A 137 4.97 20.72 -8.60
N GLU A 138 4.05 20.22 -7.77
CA GLU A 138 3.53 18.88 -7.92
C GLU A 138 2.79 18.85 -9.26
N SER A 139 3.49 18.47 -10.32
CA SER A 139 2.79 17.76 -11.38
C SER A 139 2.36 16.45 -10.73
N GLU A 140 1.12 16.39 -10.27
CA GLU A 140 0.40 15.13 -10.10
C GLU A 140 0.37 14.45 -11.49
N GLU A 141 1.52 13.91 -11.94
CA GLU A 141 1.58 13.09 -13.13
C GLU A 141 0.83 11.82 -12.76
N GLU A 142 -0.47 11.81 -13.08
CA GLU A 142 -1.32 10.64 -12.91
C GLU A 142 -0.65 9.46 -13.64
N ILE A 143 -0.08 8.54 -12.85
CA ILE A 143 0.77 7.47 -13.37
C ILE A 143 -0.13 6.43 -14.03
N LEU A 144 0.01 6.27 -15.35
CA LEU A 144 -0.71 5.24 -16.08
C LEU A 144 -0.16 3.84 -15.73
N PRO A 145 -1.02 2.85 -15.45
CA PRO A 145 -0.58 1.50 -15.21
C PRO A 145 -0.03 0.85 -16.49
N GLY A 146 1.02 0.04 -16.31
CA GLY A 146 1.63 -0.74 -17.39
C GLY A 146 3.02 -0.24 -17.79
N ARG A 147 3.48 -0.67 -18.97
CA ARG A 147 4.78 -0.24 -19.51
C ARG A 147 4.74 1.24 -19.93
N PRO A 148 5.89 1.94 -19.93
CA PRO A 148 5.96 3.31 -20.44
C PRO A 148 5.46 3.40 -21.89
N LEU A 149 4.74 4.49 -22.17
CA LEU A 149 4.26 4.80 -23.52
C LEU A 149 5.43 5.21 -24.44
N PRO A 150 5.56 4.61 -25.63
CA PRO A 150 6.51 5.08 -26.64
C PRO A 150 6.25 6.56 -27.03
N PRO A 151 7.29 7.36 -27.35
CA PRO A 151 7.13 8.76 -27.73
C PRO A 151 6.22 8.96 -28.94
N GLU A 152 6.20 8.01 -29.89
CA GLU A 152 5.38 8.08 -31.10
C GLU A 152 3.88 8.00 -30.81
N CYS A 153 3.50 7.57 -29.60
CA CYS A 153 2.11 7.47 -29.16
C CYS A 153 1.50 8.81 -28.78
N HIS A 154 2.32 9.84 -28.50
CA HIS A 154 1.91 11.16 -28.03
C HIS A 154 0.75 11.11 -27.02
N PRO A 155 0.96 10.47 -25.84
CA PRO A 155 -0.10 10.27 -24.88
C PRO A 155 -0.51 11.60 -24.24
N GLU A 156 -1.82 11.81 -24.16
CA GLU A 156 -2.46 12.91 -23.48
C GLU A 156 -3.45 12.33 -22.46
N LEU A 157 -3.21 12.67 -21.19
CA LEU A 157 -4.13 12.36 -20.10
C LEU A 157 -5.41 13.18 -20.27
N HIS A 158 -6.49 12.69 -19.67
CA HIS A 158 -7.80 13.36 -19.65
C HIS A 158 -8.25 13.86 -21.02
N THR A 159 -8.07 13.04 -22.05
CA THR A 159 -8.29 13.44 -23.43
C THR A 159 -9.06 12.37 -24.19
N ASP A 160 -10.10 12.78 -24.90
CA ASP A 160 -10.81 11.98 -25.88
C ASP A 160 -10.75 12.64 -27.25
N TYR A 161 -10.28 11.89 -28.25
CA TYR A 161 -10.25 12.29 -29.65
C TYR A 161 -11.40 11.67 -30.42
N ASP A 162 -12.03 12.49 -31.26
CA ASP A 162 -13.05 12.04 -32.20
C ASP A 162 -12.40 11.31 -33.40
N GLY A 163 -13.16 10.43 -34.04
CA GLY A 163 -12.71 9.70 -35.22
C GLY A 163 -13.55 8.47 -35.54
N VAL A 164 -13.39 7.96 -36.76
CA VAL A 164 -14.09 6.75 -37.20
C VAL A 164 -13.41 5.54 -36.57
N ALA A 165 -14.15 4.74 -35.79
CA ALA A 165 -13.63 3.51 -35.22
C ALA A 165 -13.24 2.51 -36.32
N VAL A 166 -11.95 2.18 -36.39
CA VAL A 166 -11.41 1.08 -37.20
C VAL A 166 -11.34 -0.23 -36.38
N ARG A 167 -11.31 -0.10 -35.05
CA ARG A 167 -11.57 -1.19 -34.10
C ARG A 167 -12.38 -0.64 -32.92
N TRP A 168 -13.49 -1.31 -32.61
CA TRP A 168 -14.40 -0.92 -31.54
C TRP A 168 -13.89 -1.35 -30.17
N GLY A 169 -13.81 -0.40 -29.23
CA GLY A 169 -13.31 -0.64 -27.87
C GLY A 169 -14.20 -1.56 -27.03
N LEU A 170 -15.52 -1.53 -27.25
CA LEU A 170 -16.51 -2.41 -26.58
C LEU A 170 -16.15 -3.91 -26.64
N THR A 171 -15.41 -4.33 -27.68
CA THR A 171 -14.96 -5.72 -27.88
C THR A 171 -13.44 -5.83 -28.00
N HIS A 172 -12.72 -4.76 -27.74
CA HIS A 172 -11.27 -4.69 -27.87
C HIS A 172 -10.65 -4.11 -26.60
N HIS A 173 -10.30 -5.00 -25.69
CA HIS A 173 -9.67 -4.63 -24.42
C HIS A 173 -8.15 -4.79 -24.48
N LYS A 174 -7.44 -3.93 -23.77
CA LYS A 174 -5.99 -3.96 -23.58
C LYS A 174 -5.64 -3.69 -22.13
N GLU A 175 -4.58 -4.32 -21.63
CA GLU A 175 -4.21 -4.20 -20.21
C GLU A 175 -3.63 -2.83 -19.85
N SER A 176 -3.16 -2.07 -20.84
CA SER A 176 -2.56 -0.75 -20.64
C SER A 176 -2.77 0.20 -21.82
N ALA A 177 -2.61 1.50 -21.56
CA ALA A 177 -2.58 2.54 -22.58
C ALA A 177 -1.47 2.28 -23.63
N ALA A 178 -0.30 1.83 -23.19
CA ALA A 178 0.81 1.48 -24.08
C ALA A 178 0.47 0.33 -25.03
N ASP A 179 -0.29 -0.67 -24.56
CA ASP A 179 -0.75 -1.77 -25.41
C ASP A 179 -1.86 -1.36 -26.37
N CYS A 180 -2.67 -0.38 -25.98
CA CYS A 180 -3.65 0.23 -26.87
C CYS A 180 -2.97 1.02 -28.00
N CYS A 181 -1.99 1.87 -27.68
CA CYS A 181 -1.19 2.54 -28.70
C CYS A 181 -0.48 1.53 -29.62
N GLN A 182 0.16 0.51 -29.06
CA GLN A 182 0.83 -0.51 -29.86
C GLN A 182 -0.14 -1.22 -30.81
N ALA A 183 -1.37 -1.48 -30.36
CA ALA A 183 -2.41 -2.06 -31.21
C ALA A 183 -2.78 -1.13 -32.38
N CYS A 184 -2.79 0.19 -32.17
CA CYS A 184 -2.96 1.18 -33.24
C CYS A 184 -1.81 1.10 -34.26
N LEU A 185 -0.56 1.14 -33.79
CA LEU A 185 0.63 1.03 -34.64
C LEU A 185 0.64 -0.28 -35.46
N ASP A 186 0.27 -1.38 -34.82
CA ASP A 186 0.20 -2.70 -35.46
C ASP A 186 -0.96 -2.81 -36.45
N HIS A 187 -2.10 -2.17 -36.16
CA HIS A 187 -3.21 -2.06 -37.10
C HIS A 187 -2.74 -1.35 -38.38
N THR A 188 -2.00 -0.25 -38.23
CA THR A 188 -1.45 0.53 -39.34
C THR A 188 -0.46 -0.27 -40.19
N LYS A 189 0.37 -1.11 -39.57
CA LYS A 189 1.29 -2.01 -40.29
C LYS A 189 0.58 -3.10 -41.10
N ARG A 190 -0.59 -3.58 -40.63
CA ARG A 190 -1.37 -4.64 -41.29
C ARG A 190 -2.40 -4.13 -42.30
N ALA A 191 -2.64 -2.83 -42.33
CA ALA A 191 -3.64 -2.22 -43.19
C ALA A 191 -3.30 -2.42 -44.68
N LYS A 192 -4.30 -2.83 -45.47
CA LYS A 192 -4.17 -3.01 -46.92
C LYS A 192 -4.30 -1.66 -47.64
N PRO A 193 -3.88 -1.58 -48.93
CA PRO A 193 -4.16 -0.40 -49.74
C PRO A 193 -5.66 -0.08 -49.76
N GLY A 194 -6.02 1.15 -49.37
CA GLY A 194 -7.40 1.61 -49.28
C GLY A 194 -8.04 1.50 -47.88
N ASP A 195 -7.42 0.78 -46.95
CA ASP A 195 -7.90 0.73 -45.56
C ASP A 195 -7.63 2.04 -44.82
N LYS A 196 -8.56 2.43 -43.95
CA LYS A 196 -8.32 3.49 -42.96
C LYS A 196 -7.34 2.98 -41.91
N LYS A 197 -6.12 3.53 -41.92
CA LYS A 197 -5.06 3.18 -40.97
C LYS A 197 -5.37 3.80 -39.61
N CYS A 198 -5.04 3.13 -38.52
CA CYS A 198 -5.26 3.74 -37.21
C CYS A 198 -4.27 4.90 -37.04
N ASN A 199 -4.75 6.06 -36.60
CA ASN A 199 -3.87 7.16 -36.21
C ASN A 199 -4.25 7.80 -34.87
N ILE A 200 -5.31 7.31 -34.24
CA ILE A 200 -5.81 7.77 -32.94
C ILE A 200 -6.10 6.54 -32.10
N TRP A 201 -5.62 6.51 -30.87
CA TRP A 201 -5.96 5.50 -29.88
C TRP A 201 -6.59 6.17 -28.67
N VAL A 202 -7.64 5.55 -28.11
CA VAL A 202 -8.32 6.03 -26.89
C VAL A 202 -8.50 4.85 -25.95
N TYR A 203 -8.01 5.00 -24.72
CA TYR A 203 -7.93 3.95 -23.71
C TYR A 203 -8.68 4.35 -22.43
N CYS A 204 -9.41 3.40 -21.83
CA CYS A 204 -10.04 3.59 -20.54
C CYS A 204 -9.19 3.00 -19.40
N PRO A 205 -8.46 3.81 -18.62
CA PRO A 205 -7.70 3.34 -17.46
C PRO A 205 -8.57 3.13 -16.21
N SER A 206 -9.73 3.77 -16.12
CA SER A 206 -10.58 3.76 -14.93
C SER A 206 -11.20 2.38 -14.66
N GLU A 207 -11.05 1.86 -13.44
CA GLU A 207 -11.65 0.59 -13.02
C GLU A 207 -13.18 0.63 -13.02
N THR A 208 -13.76 1.81 -12.80
CA THR A 208 -15.22 2.02 -12.80
C THR A 208 -15.78 2.33 -14.20
N GLY A 209 -14.94 2.27 -15.24
CA GLY A 209 -15.32 2.62 -16.60
C GLY A 209 -15.15 4.10 -16.91
N CYS A 210 -15.40 4.45 -18.17
CA CYS A 210 -15.15 5.79 -18.70
C CYS A 210 -16.41 6.41 -19.28
N HIS A 211 -16.63 7.70 -19.03
CA HIS A 211 -17.81 8.41 -19.52
C HIS A 211 -17.63 8.85 -20.98
N SER A 212 -18.63 8.60 -21.82
CA SER A 212 -18.74 9.09 -23.20
C SER A 212 -20.16 9.65 -23.43
N PRO A 213 -20.35 10.68 -24.26
CA PRO A 213 -21.67 11.21 -24.65
C PRO A 213 -22.47 10.27 -25.58
N ASP A 214 -22.45 8.96 -25.35
CA ASP A 214 -23.15 8.00 -26.20
C ASP A 214 -24.04 7.02 -25.40
N ILE A 215 -24.63 6.06 -26.11
CA ILE A 215 -25.61 5.12 -25.54
C ILE A 215 -24.96 3.92 -24.84
N TYR A 216 -23.63 3.80 -24.88
CA TYR A 216 -22.91 2.65 -24.36
C TYR A 216 -22.38 2.90 -22.95
N GLU A 217 -22.25 1.81 -22.21
CA GLU A 217 -21.56 1.78 -20.93
C GLU A 217 -20.13 1.30 -21.18
N HIS A 218 -19.16 2.20 -21.08
CA HIS A 218 -17.77 1.86 -21.34
C HIS A 218 -17.06 1.35 -20.11
N LYS A 219 -16.37 0.23 -20.27
CA LYS A 219 -15.71 -0.49 -19.17
C LYS A 219 -14.21 -0.22 -19.14
N ASN A 220 -13.60 -0.60 -18.01
CA ASN A 220 -12.16 -0.60 -17.84
C ASN A 220 -11.47 -1.35 -18.99
N GLN A 221 -10.29 -0.90 -19.39
CA GLN A 221 -9.43 -1.50 -20.40
C GLN A 221 -9.93 -1.40 -21.85
N GLU A 222 -11.05 -0.73 -22.11
CA GLU A 222 -11.50 -0.50 -23.48
C GLU A 222 -10.44 0.25 -24.30
N CYS A 223 -10.12 -0.29 -25.46
CA CYS A 223 -9.16 0.28 -26.40
C CYS A 223 -9.82 0.55 -27.75
N TRP A 224 -10.04 1.83 -28.03
CA TRP A 224 -10.63 2.30 -29.27
C TRP A 224 -9.52 2.67 -30.25
N LEU A 225 -9.52 2.02 -31.41
CA LEU A 225 -8.64 2.39 -32.52
C LEU A 225 -9.45 3.18 -33.52
N LYS A 226 -9.07 4.43 -33.75
CA LYS A 226 -9.80 5.37 -34.59
C LYS A 226 -8.94 5.90 -35.74
N TYR A 227 -9.61 6.39 -36.78
CA TYR A 227 -9.02 7.10 -37.90
C TYR A 227 -9.71 8.45 -38.10
N ALA A 228 -8.92 9.50 -38.29
CA ALA A 228 -9.37 10.77 -38.85
C ALA A 228 -8.26 11.41 -39.70
N GLU A 229 -8.61 12.00 -40.83
CA GLU A 229 -7.64 12.76 -41.65
C GLU A 229 -7.04 13.95 -40.87
N LYS A 230 -7.87 14.57 -40.03
CA LYS A 230 -7.49 15.63 -39.10
C LYS A 230 -8.05 15.27 -37.72
N PRO A 231 -7.24 14.68 -36.82
CA PRO A 231 -7.66 14.38 -35.46
C PRO A 231 -8.26 15.61 -34.78
N ARG A 232 -9.47 15.46 -34.27
CA ARG A 232 -10.21 16.54 -33.60
C ARG A 232 -10.42 16.17 -32.15
N LEU A 233 -10.00 17.07 -31.27
CA LEU A 233 -10.26 16.96 -29.84
C LEU A 233 -11.78 16.99 -29.59
N ASN A 234 -12.29 16.01 -28.86
CA ASN A 234 -13.68 15.99 -28.40
C ASN A 234 -13.78 16.68 -27.03
N PHE A 235 -13.13 16.08 -26.02
CA PHE A 235 -13.02 16.65 -24.68
C PHE A 235 -11.58 16.56 -24.18
N LYS A 236 -11.19 17.55 -23.38
CA LYS A 236 -9.89 17.59 -22.71
C LYS A 236 -10.01 18.18 -21.31
N ASP A 237 -9.21 17.65 -20.40
CA ASP A 237 -9.11 18.03 -18.99
C ASP A 237 -10.46 17.92 -18.28
N ARG A 238 -11.23 19.00 -18.21
CA ARG A 238 -12.51 19.09 -17.50
C ARG A 238 -13.67 19.18 -18.47
N TYR A 239 -14.74 18.44 -18.19
CA TYR A 239 -16.00 18.66 -18.91
C TYR A 239 -16.55 20.07 -18.56
N PRO A 240 -16.97 20.87 -19.57
CA PRO A 240 -17.56 22.18 -19.31
C PRO A 240 -18.77 22.09 -18.38
N GLU A 241 -18.96 23.08 -17.50
CA GLU A 241 -20.09 23.11 -16.58
C GLU A 241 -21.44 23.06 -17.31
N SER A 242 -21.56 23.76 -18.43
CA SER A 242 -22.76 23.70 -19.28
C SER A 242 -23.06 22.29 -19.78
N TYR A 243 -22.02 21.52 -20.13
CA TYR A 243 -22.17 20.13 -20.54
C TYR A 243 -22.59 19.24 -19.37
N ARG A 244 -21.98 19.40 -18.19
CA ARG A 244 -22.32 18.62 -16.98
C ARG A 244 -23.71 18.94 -16.44
N ASN A 245 -24.18 20.19 -16.58
CA ASN A 245 -25.55 20.57 -16.24
C ASN A 245 -26.57 19.86 -17.14
N ALA A 246 -26.25 19.65 -18.43
CA ALA A 246 -27.07 18.88 -19.36
C ALA A 246 -26.90 17.36 -19.19
N HIS A 247 -25.75 16.91 -18.69
CA HIS A 247 -25.40 15.50 -18.48
C HIS A 247 -24.93 15.28 -17.03
N PRO A 248 -25.86 15.15 -16.06
CA PRO A 248 -25.53 15.09 -14.64
C PRO A 248 -24.60 13.94 -14.24
N ASN A 249 -24.58 12.87 -15.04
CA ASN A 249 -23.72 11.70 -14.83
C ASN A 249 -22.30 11.88 -15.38
N ALA A 250 -22.01 13.00 -16.07
CA ALA A 250 -20.68 13.29 -16.56
C ALA A 250 -19.74 13.64 -15.39
N PRO A 251 -18.57 12.97 -15.27
CA PRO A 251 -17.59 13.28 -14.26
C PRO A 251 -17.02 14.69 -14.45
N THR A 252 -16.29 15.19 -13.46
CA THR A 252 -15.63 16.51 -13.56
C THR A 252 -14.49 16.49 -14.58
N ILE A 253 -13.74 15.39 -14.62
CA ILE A 253 -12.53 15.21 -15.41
C ILE A 253 -12.80 14.16 -16.50
N VAL A 254 -12.23 14.36 -17.69
CA VAL A 254 -12.30 13.38 -18.78
C VAL A 254 -11.54 12.12 -18.34
N PRO A 255 -12.20 10.94 -18.29
CA PRO A 255 -11.56 9.74 -17.75
C PRO A 255 -10.73 8.96 -18.77
N TRP A 256 -10.71 9.42 -20.03
CA TRP A 256 -9.99 8.78 -21.12
C TRP A 256 -8.55 9.25 -21.21
N VAL A 257 -7.70 8.35 -21.69
CA VAL A 257 -6.33 8.65 -22.09
C VAL A 257 -6.23 8.36 -23.57
N SER A 258 -5.69 9.27 -24.35
CA SER A 258 -5.60 9.08 -25.79
C SER A 258 -4.35 9.68 -26.38
N GLY A 259 -4.11 9.37 -27.65
CA GLY A 259 -3.01 9.97 -28.37
C GLY A 259 -3.17 9.83 -29.87
N VAL A 260 -2.49 10.72 -30.57
CA VAL A 260 -2.38 10.70 -32.04
C VAL A 260 -1.02 10.14 -32.38
N THR A 261 -0.97 9.02 -33.10
CA THR A 261 0.30 8.40 -33.45
C THR A 261 1.00 9.19 -34.54
N SER A 262 2.29 9.49 -34.37
CA SER A 262 3.11 9.99 -35.48
C SER A 262 3.34 8.88 -36.51
N MET A 263 3.11 9.18 -37.78
CA MET A 263 3.38 8.26 -38.91
C MET A 263 4.86 8.22 -39.26
#